data_AF-A0A821YLD7-F1
#
_entry.id   AF-A0A821YLD7-F1
#
_cell.length_a   1.000
_cell.length_b   1.000
_cell.length_c   1.000
_cell.angle_alpha   90.00
_cell.angle_beta   90.00
_cell.angle_gamma   90.00
#
_symmetry.space_group_name_H-M   'P 1'
#
loop_
_entity.id
_entity.type
_entity.pdbx_description
1 polymer ?
#
loop_
_entity_poly.entity_id
_entity_poly.type
_entity_poly.pdbx_seq_one_letter_code
_entity_poly.pdbx_strand_id
1 'polypeptide(L)'
;MPIRLRHLMYRIPLPSLRYYTLISTTLLFANIFYYHHLIQINVKNLTNETMINESIFFSDAKPFSYAYIKTILSIIISQTLSLLILVNAIYCSFGLFIKYLQELIFGEIRFVELQRIKDKFWNYAFYKFCFLFGVLGLENLNELILWISWFSFLACALLLCQLSKDRFEL
;
A
#
# COMPACT_ATOMS: atom_id res chain seq x y z
N MET A 1 20.47 27.19 6.26
CA MET A 1 19.36 26.49 6.93
C MET A 1 19.55 26.64 8.45
N PRO A 2 18.58 27.20 9.21
CA PRO A 2 18.84 27.62 10.58
C PRO A 2 18.87 26.42 11.55
N ILE A 3 19.86 26.40 12.44
CA ILE A 3 20.18 25.31 13.38
C ILE A 3 19.01 24.95 14.30
N ARG A 4 18.08 25.90 14.54
CA ARG A 4 16.85 25.71 15.32
C ARG A 4 15.84 24.75 14.68
N LEU A 5 15.75 24.70 13.35
CA LEU A 5 14.84 23.79 12.66
C LEU A 5 15.28 22.33 12.79
N ARG A 6 16.59 22.07 12.81
CA ARG A 6 17.16 20.72 12.96
C ARG A 6 16.77 20.09 14.30
N HIS A 7 16.72 20.91 15.36
CA HIS A 7 16.38 20.45 16.70
C HIS A 7 14.87 20.19 16.89
N LEU A 8 14.01 20.85 16.10
CA LEU A 8 12.58 20.60 16.04
C LEU A 8 12.28 19.33 15.21
N MET A 9 12.98 19.14 14.09
CA MET A 9 12.83 17.97 13.23
C MET A 9 13.19 16.65 13.94
N TYR A 10 14.14 16.69 14.89
CA TYR A 10 14.55 15.53 15.69
C TYR A 10 13.55 15.17 16.82
N ARG A 11 12.64 16.09 17.16
CA ARG A 11 11.64 15.92 18.23
C ARG A 11 10.24 15.61 17.72
N ILE A 12 10.02 15.59 16.41
CA ILE A 12 8.77 15.07 15.87
C ILE A 12 8.93 13.55 15.95
N PRO A 13 8.24 12.84 16.87
CA PRO A 13 8.21 11.39 16.79
C PRO A 13 7.65 11.08 15.40
N LEU A 14 8.46 10.49 14.53
CA LEU A 14 7.98 10.01 13.25
C LEU A 14 6.73 9.19 13.57
N PRO A 15 5.59 9.49 12.93
CA PRO A 15 4.33 8.84 13.25
C PRO A 15 4.59 7.33 13.23
N SER A 16 4.26 6.67 14.33
CA SER A 16 4.47 5.22 14.41
C SER A 16 3.80 4.56 13.20
N LEU A 17 4.37 3.45 12.71
CA LEU A 17 3.82 2.72 11.57
C LEU A 17 2.29 2.53 11.71
N ARG A 18 1.80 2.32 12.94
CA ARG A 18 0.38 2.20 13.29
C ARG A 18 -0.45 3.44 12.96
N TYR A 19 0.05 4.64 13.26
CA TYR A 19 -0.67 5.89 12.95
C TYR A 19 -0.67 6.15 11.44
N TYR A 20 0.44 5.89 10.77
CA TYR A 20 0.53 6.04 9.33
C TYR A 20 -0.43 5.09 8.60
N THR A 21 -0.47 3.82 9.03
CA THR A 21 -1.42 2.84 8.48
C THR A 21 -2.85 3.24 8.73
N LEU A 22 -3.17 3.77 9.92
CA LEU A 22 -4.53 4.20 10.26
C LEU A 22 -4.97 5.38 9.38
N ILE A 23 -4.11 6.38 9.18
CA ILE A 23 -4.40 7.51 8.29
C ILE A 23 -4.54 7.03 6.84
N SER A 24 -3.69 6.11 6.39
CA SER A 24 -3.77 5.59 5.02
C SER A 24 -5.04 4.78 4.77
N THR A 25 -5.48 3.97 5.73
CA THR A 25 -6.70 3.17 5.58
C THR A 25 -7.94 4.05 5.67
N THR A 26 -7.98 5.05 6.57
CA THR A 26 -9.10 6.00 6.63
C THR A 26 -9.23 6.81 5.34
N LEU A 27 -8.10 7.22 4.76
CA LEU A 27 -8.08 7.95 3.50
C LEU A 27 -8.56 7.08 2.33
N LEU A 28 -8.23 5.78 2.33
CA LEU A 28 -8.78 4.81 1.37
C LEU A 28 -10.30 4.65 1.53
N PHE A 29 -10.81 4.54 2.76
CA PHE A 29 -12.25 4.46 2.99
C PHE A 29 -12.99 5.72 2.52
N ALA A 30 -12.43 6.90 2.79
CA ALA A 30 -12.98 8.16 2.29
C ALA A 30 -13.00 8.22 0.75
N ASN A 31 -11.95 7.71 0.11
CA ASN A 31 -11.84 7.65 -1.35
C ASN A 31 -12.90 6.72 -1.98
N ILE A 32 -13.12 5.54 -1.38
CA ILE A 32 -14.18 4.61 -1.81
C ILE A 32 -15.57 5.25 -1.61
N PHE A 33 -15.80 5.89 -0.46
CA PHE A 33 -17.07 6.56 -0.17
C PHE A 33 -17.36 7.70 -1.15
N TYR A 34 -16.34 8.47 -1.53
CA TYR A 34 -16.46 9.51 -2.53
C TYR A 34 -16.94 8.96 -3.89
N TYR A 35 -16.33 7.88 -4.40
CA TYR A 35 -16.78 7.28 -5.67
C TYR A 35 -18.14 6.60 -5.55
N HIS A 36 -18.43 5.97 -4.42
CA HIS A 36 -19.76 5.42 -4.15
C HIS A 36 -20.84 6.51 -4.31
N HIS A 37 -20.64 7.64 -3.67
CA HIS A 37 -21.54 8.79 -3.73
C HIS A 37 -21.61 9.40 -5.14
N LEU A 38 -20.48 9.51 -5.84
CA LEU A 38 -20.42 10.02 -7.21
C LEU A 38 -21.23 9.15 -8.18
N ILE A 39 -21.11 7.82 -8.08
CA ILE A 39 -21.88 6.87 -8.90
C ILE A 39 -23.38 7.00 -8.61
N GLN A 40 -23.77 7.13 -7.34
CA GLN A 40 -25.18 7.31 -6.98
C GLN A 40 -25.78 8.60 -7.54
N ILE A 41 -25.03 9.71 -7.49
CA ILE A 41 -25.45 10.97 -8.12
C ILE A 41 -25.64 10.78 -9.63
N ASN A 42 -24.66 10.18 -10.31
CA ASN A 42 -24.73 9.99 -11.76
C ASN A 42 -25.91 9.09 -12.16
N VAL A 43 -26.17 8.02 -11.42
CA VAL A 43 -27.33 7.14 -11.65
C VAL A 43 -28.64 7.92 -11.47
N LYS A 44 -28.76 8.74 -10.41
CA LYS A 44 -29.96 9.57 -10.16
C LYS A 44 -30.18 10.64 -11.24
N ASN A 45 -29.11 11.22 -11.76
CA ASN A 45 -29.20 12.19 -12.86
C ASN A 45 -29.63 11.51 -14.17
N LEU A 46 -29.10 10.31 -14.46
CA LEU A 46 -29.49 9.51 -15.63
C LEU A 46 -30.96 9.08 -15.59
N THR A 47 -31.53 8.79 -14.41
CA THR A 47 -32.96 8.47 -14.30
C THR A 47 -33.88 9.65 -14.59
N ASN A 48 -33.39 10.88 -14.46
CA ASN A 48 -34.15 12.09 -14.73
C ASN A 48 -34.13 12.47 -16.23
N GLU A 49 -33.11 12.02 -16.97
CA GLU A 49 -32.96 12.21 -18.41
C GLU A 49 -33.21 10.88 -19.13
N THR A 50 -34.44 10.63 -19.56
CA THR A 50 -34.86 9.38 -20.22
C THR A 50 -33.97 9.00 -21.41
N MET A 51 -33.05 8.04 -21.23
CA MET A 51 -32.40 7.25 -22.29
C MET A 51 -32.28 5.79 -21.85
N ILE A 52 -33.15 4.95 -22.42
CA ILE A 52 -33.55 3.61 -21.93
C ILE A 52 -32.53 2.48 -22.20
N ASN A 53 -31.42 2.72 -22.90
CA ASN A 53 -30.57 1.62 -23.40
C ASN A 53 -29.22 1.42 -22.70
N GLU A 54 -28.63 2.43 -22.04
CA GLU A 54 -27.42 2.23 -21.21
C GLU A 54 -27.72 1.91 -19.74
N SER A 55 -28.97 2.15 -19.33
CA SER A 55 -29.47 1.99 -17.97
C SER A 55 -29.53 0.53 -17.51
N ILE A 56 -29.67 -0.45 -18.40
CA ILE A 56 -29.78 -1.86 -18.00
C ILE A 56 -28.48 -2.39 -17.36
N PHE A 57 -27.32 -1.82 -17.72
CA PHE A 57 -26.04 -2.28 -17.18
C PHE A 57 -25.69 -1.68 -15.81
N PHE A 58 -26.18 -0.47 -15.51
CA PHE A 58 -25.88 0.26 -14.27
C PHE A 58 -27.05 0.33 -13.28
N SER A 59 -28.30 0.29 -13.75
CA SER A 59 -29.51 0.47 -12.93
C SER A 59 -29.91 -0.80 -12.16
N ASP A 60 -29.56 -1.98 -12.65
CA ASP A 60 -29.92 -3.26 -12.00
C ASP A 60 -28.85 -3.77 -11.02
N ALA A 61 -27.72 -3.07 -10.93
CA ALA A 61 -26.65 -3.41 -10.01
C ALA A 61 -27.03 -2.98 -8.59
N LYS A 62 -27.64 -3.91 -7.84
CA LYS A 62 -27.80 -3.80 -6.38
C LYS A 62 -26.46 -3.33 -5.76
N PRO A 63 -26.49 -2.43 -4.75
CA PRO A 63 -25.28 -2.12 -3.99
C PRO A 63 -24.67 -3.44 -3.49
N PHE A 64 -23.35 -3.60 -3.62
CA PHE A 64 -22.58 -4.84 -3.42
C PHE A 64 -22.66 -5.93 -4.52
N SER A 65 -23.33 -5.70 -5.65
CA SER A 65 -23.23 -6.62 -6.79
C SER A 65 -21.79 -6.73 -7.31
N TYR A 66 -21.39 -7.89 -7.82
CA TYR A 66 -20.06 -8.09 -8.42
C TYR A 66 -19.75 -7.05 -9.51
N ALA A 67 -20.74 -6.73 -10.35
CA ALA A 67 -20.62 -5.71 -11.38
C ALA A 67 -20.31 -4.33 -10.77
N TYR A 68 -20.99 -3.99 -9.67
CA TYR A 68 -20.80 -2.73 -8.97
C TYR A 68 -19.38 -2.60 -8.37
N ILE A 69 -18.91 -3.66 -7.70
CA ILE A 69 -17.57 -3.72 -7.12
C ILE A 69 -16.51 -3.60 -8.22
N LYS A 70 -16.69 -4.33 -9.34
CA LYS A 70 -15.78 -4.27 -10.48
C LYS A 70 -15.71 -2.86 -11.06
N THR A 71 -16.83 -2.15 -11.17
CA THR A 71 -16.86 -0.77 -11.66
C THR A 71 -16.13 0.19 -10.75
N ILE A 72 -16.36 0.13 -9.42
CA ILE A 72 -15.62 0.94 -8.46
C ILE A 72 -14.12 0.65 -8.55
N LEU A 73 -13.73 -0.62 -8.58
CA LEU A 73 -12.33 -1.02 -8.69
C LEU A 73 -11.70 -0.49 -9.98
N SER A 74 -12.40 -0.58 -11.10
CA SER A 74 -11.94 -0.04 -12.38
C SER A 74 -11.71 1.47 -12.32
N ILE A 75 -12.62 2.20 -11.67
CA ILE A 75 -12.48 3.66 -11.49
C ILE A 75 -11.25 3.97 -10.62
N ILE A 76 -11.08 3.26 -9.49
CA ILE A 76 -9.94 3.42 -8.58
C ILE A 76 -8.62 3.16 -9.30
N ILE A 77 -8.53 2.09 -10.09
CA ILE A 77 -7.31 1.74 -10.84
C ILE A 77 -7.03 2.75 -11.96
N SER A 78 -8.08 3.28 -12.61
CA SER A 78 -7.93 4.25 -13.71
C SER A 78 -7.39 5.60 -13.27
N GLN A 79 -7.68 6.02 -12.03
CA GLN A 79 -7.31 7.35 -11.53
C GLN A 79 -6.00 7.31 -10.75
N THR A 80 -4.98 8.03 -11.22
CA THR A 80 -3.63 8.03 -10.63
C THR A 80 -3.61 8.30 -9.12
N LEU A 81 -4.36 9.29 -8.64
CA LEU A 81 -4.41 9.61 -7.20
C LEU A 81 -5.04 8.48 -6.38
N SER A 82 -6.14 7.89 -6.89
CA SER A 82 -6.82 6.78 -6.20
C SER A 82 -5.96 5.52 -6.19
N LEU A 83 -5.26 5.24 -7.29
CA LEU A 83 -4.29 4.16 -7.38
C LEU A 83 -3.16 4.32 -6.35
N LEU A 84 -2.59 5.53 -6.20
CA LEU A 84 -1.55 5.80 -5.21
C LEU A 84 -2.04 5.56 -3.77
N ILE A 85 -3.27 5.99 -3.46
CA ILE A 85 -3.90 5.77 -2.16
C ILE A 85 -4.09 4.27 -1.89
N LEU A 86 -4.58 3.53 -2.90
CA LEU A 86 -4.77 2.08 -2.82
C LEU A 86 -3.45 1.35 -2.58
N VAL A 87 -2.43 1.64 -3.40
CA VAL A 87 -1.11 1.04 -3.30
C VAL A 87 -0.49 1.34 -1.93
N ASN A 88 -0.60 2.59 -1.44
CA ASN A 88 -0.09 2.96 -0.12
C ASN A 88 -0.77 2.15 1.00
N ALA A 89 -2.09 2.02 0.97
CA ALA A 89 -2.83 1.26 1.98
C ALA A 89 -2.46 -0.24 1.97
N ILE A 90 -2.21 -0.83 0.79
CA ILE A 90 -1.75 -2.21 0.63
C ILE A 90 -0.37 -2.39 1.27
N TYR A 91 0.60 -1.55 0.93
CA TYR A 91 1.96 -1.66 1.49
C TYR A 91 2.02 -1.35 2.99
N CYS A 92 1.20 -0.42 3.46
CA CYS A 92 1.01 -0.18 4.90
C CYS A 92 0.54 -1.44 5.62
N SER A 93 -0.51 -2.07 5.10
CA SER A 93 -1.08 -3.30 5.67
C SER A 93 -0.07 -4.45 5.61
N PHE A 94 0.68 -4.55 4.52
CA PHE A 94 1.76 -5.53 4.37
C PHE A 94 2.87 -5.34 5.41
N GLY A 95 3.29 -4.10 5.68
CA GLY A 95 4.26 -3.80 6.74
C GLY A 95 3.78 -4.20 8.14
N LEU A 96 2.50 -3.96 8.46
CA LEU A 96 1.90 -4.44 9.71
C LEU A 96 1.85 -5.97 9.76
N PHE A 97 1.52 -6.61 8.65
CA PHE A 97 1.47 -8.07 8.54
C PHE A 97 2.86 -8.69 8.78
N ILE A 98 3.92 -8.13 8.18
CA ILE A 98 5.30 -8.57 8.45
C ILE A 98 5.62 -8.43 9.93
N LYS A 99 5.31 -7.28 10.53
CA LYS A 99 5.57 -7.04 11.96
C LYS A 99 4.81 -8.04 12.83
N TYR A 100 3.55 -8.31 12.51
CA TYR A 100 2.72 -9.27 13.20
C TYR A 100 3.29 -10.70 13.09
N LEU A 101 3.66 -11.14 11.88
CA LEU A 101 4.30 -12.44 11.67
C LEU A 101 5.63 -12.55 12.43
N GLN A 102 6.43 -11.49 12.42
CA GLN A 102 7.70 -11.44 13.14
C GLN A 102 7.49 -11.58 14.65
N GLU A 103 6.53 -10.85 15.23
CA GLU A 103 6.20 -10.91 16.66
C GLU A 103 5.63 -12.28 17.04
N LEU A 104 4.79 -12.87 16.18
CA LEU A 104 4.18 -14.19 16.39
C LEU A 104 5.23 -15.31 16.40
N ILE A 105 6.16 -15.31 15.45
CA ILE A 105 7.12 -16.42 15.28
C ILE A 105 8.33 -16.27 16.20
N PHE A 106 8.86 -15.06 16.37
CA PHE A 106 10.15 -14.83 17.04
C PHE A 106 10.05 -14.09 18.37
N GLY A 107 8.92 -13.42 18.67
CA GLY A 107 8.75 -12.61 19.86
C GLY A 107 9.53 -11.30 19.81
N GLU A 108 10.11 -10.88 20.93
CA GLU A 108 10.89 -9.65 21.03
C GLU A 108 12.26 -9.77 20.34
N ILE A 109 12.53 -8.85 19.40
CA ILE A 109 13.82 -8.73 18.71
C ILE A 109 14.79 -7.93 19.58
N ARG A 110 16.00 -8.46 19.79
CA ARG A 110 17.05 -7.74 20.50
C ARG A 110 17.60 -6.60 19.65
N PHE A 111 18.04 -5.51 20.28
CA PHE A 111 18.55 -4.33 19.56
C PHE A 111 19.69 -4.66 18.56
N VAL A 112 20.56 -5.62 18.90
CA VAL A 112 21.66 -6.07 18.03
C VAL A 112 21.14 -6.80 16.79
N GLU A 113 20.12 -7.66 16.94
CA GLU A 113 19.47 -8.37 15.82
C GLU A 113 18.78 -7.37 14.90
N LEU A 114 18.06 -6.40 15.47
CA LEU A 114 17.36 -5.36 14.71
C LEU A 114 18.30 -4.54 13.85
N GLN A 115 19.47 -4.16 14.38
CA GLN A 115 20.46 -3.37 13.64
C GLN A 115 21.02 -4.18 12.45
N ARG A 116 21.40 -5.45 12.67
CA ARG A 116 21.88 -6.33 11.59
C ARG A 116 20.84 -6.54 10.50
N ILE A 117 19.58 -6.76 10.88
CA ILE A 117 18.46 -6.92 9.95
C ILE A 117 18.25 -5.65 9.14
N LYS A 118 18.27 -4.48 9.81
CA LYS A 118 18.12 -3.18 9.17
C LYS A 118 19.21 -2.94 8.14
N ASP A 119 20.47 -3.22 8.47
CA ASP A 119 21.60 -3.03 7.56
C ASP A 119 21.47 -3.93 6.32
N LYS A 120 21.11 -5.21 6.50
CA LYS A 120 20.86 -6.14 5.37
C LYS A 120 19.65 -5.72 4.54
N PHE A 121 18.58 -5.23 5.17
CA PHE A 121 17.39 -4.73 4.48
C PHE A 121 17.72 -3.51 3.61
N TRP A 122 18.46 -2.53 4.15
CA TRP A 122 18.88 -1.36 3.37
C TRP A 122 19.80 -1.74 2.21
N ASN A 123 20.71 -2.69 2.43
CA ASN A 123 21.57 -3.19 1.38
C ASN A 123 20.74 -3.86 0.26
N TYR A 124 19.79 -4.73 0.63
CA TYR A 124 18.86 -5.34 -0.31
C TYR A 124 18.03 -4.29 -1.08
N ALA A 125 17.44 -3.32 -0.36
CA ALA A 125 16.62 -2.26 -0.95
C ALA A 125 17.43 -1.42 -1.94
N PHE A 126 18.68 -1.07 -1.58
CA PHE A 126 19.59 -0.35 -2.46
C PHE A 126 19.89 -1.12 -3.73
N TYR A 127 20.24 -2.42 -3.63
CA TYR A 127 20.50 -3.24 -4.81
C TYR A 127 19.28 -3.37 -5.72
N LYS A 128 18.08 -3.55 -5.15
CA LYS A 128 16.85 -3.64 -5.94
C LYS A 128 16.46 -2.31 -6.57
N PHE A 129 16.69 -1.20 -5.87
CA PHE A 129 16.51 0.13 -6.44
C PHE A 129 17.43 0.35 -7.65
N CYS A 130 18.74 0.08 -7.51
CA CYS A 130 19.68 0.18 -8.63
C CYS A 130 19.32 -0.77 -9.78
N PHE A 131 18.82 -1.97 -9.48
CA PHE A 131 18.36 -2.91 -10.51
C PHE A 131 17.15 -2.38 -11.28
N LEU A 132 16.16 -1.82 -10.57
CA LEU A 132 14.94 -1.27 -11.18
C LEU A 132 15.24 -0.10 -12.13
N PHE A 133 16.04 0.85 -11.68
CA PHE A 133 16.33 2.05 -12.47
C PHE A 133 17.47 1.86 -13.46
N GLY A 134 18.48 1.05 -13.12
CA GLY A 134 19.69 0.89 -13.92
C GLY A 134 19.64 -0.23 -14.95
N VAL A 135 18.88 -1.31 -14.69
CA VAL A 135 18.86 -2.48 -15.58
C VAL A 135 17.53 -2.58 -16.31
N LEU A 136 16.40 -2.47 -15.59
CA LEU A 136 15.08 -2.66 -16.20
C LEU A 136 14.59 -1.45 -17.01
N GLY A 137 15.03 -0.24 -16.68
CA GLY A 137 14.62 0.97 -17.41
C GLY A 137 13.10 1.15 -17.44
N LEU A 138 12.43 1.01 -16.29
CA LEU A 138 10.97 0.93 -16.23
C LEU A 138 10.29 2.25 -16.62
N GLU A 139 9.65 2.26 -17.79
CA GLU A 139 8.78 3.35 -18.25
C GLU A 139 7.30 3.12 -17.86
N ASN A 140 6.92 1.85 -17.64
CA ASN A 140 5.54 1.45 -17.35
C ASN A 140 5.27 1.31 -15.84
N LEU A 141 4.28 2.07 -15.33
CA LEU A 141 3.86 2.02 -13.92
C LEU A 141 3.37 0.64 -13.47
N ASN A 142 2.63 -0.08 -14.32
CA ASN A 142 2.12 -1.40 -13.98
C ASN A 142 3.25 -2.42 -13.76
N GLU A 143 4.26 -2.36 -14.63
CA GLU A 143 5.43 -3.22 -14.54
C GLU A 143 6.26 -2.89 -13.29
N LEU A 144 6.43 -1.60 -13.00
CA LEU A 144 7.05 -1.14 -11.76
C LEU A 144 6.34 -1.66 -10.52
N ILE A 145 5.01 -1.58 -10.45
CA ILE A 145 4.25 -2.08 -9.31
C ILE A 145 4.44 -3.59 -9.13
N LEU A 146 4.46 -4.36 -10.22
CA LEU A 146 4.68 -5.81 -10.19
C LEU A 146 6.07 -6.15 -9.64
N TRP A 147 7.11 -5.46 -10.13
CA TRP A 147 8.47 -5.64 -9.64
C TRP A 147 8.62 -5.26 -8.16
N ILE A 148 8.06 -4.14 -7.73
CA ILE A 148 8.09 -3.72 -6.33
C ILE A 148 7.35 -4.73 -5.44
N SER A 149 6.22 -5.28 -5.92
CA SER A 149 5.45 -6.29 -5.20
C SER A 149 6.26 -7.57 -5.01
N TRP A 150 6.88 -8.07 -6.09
CA TRP A 150 7.75 -9.23 -6.04
C TRP A 150 8.95 -9.02 -5.10
N PHE A 151 9.62 -7.87 -5.17
CA PHE A 151 10.74 -7.57 -4.29
C PHE A 151 10.36 -7.39 -2.83
N SER A 152 9.14 -6.93 -2.56
CA SER A 152 8.60 -6.81 -1.20
C SER A 152 8.29 -8.18 -0.61
N PHE A 153 7.77 -9.13 -1.40
CA PHE A 153 7.61 -10.52 -1.00
C PHE A 153 8.95 -11.18 -0.67
N LEU A 154 9.94 -11.02 -1.54
CA LEU A 154 11.31 -11.50 -1.30
C LEU A 154 11.94 -10.85 -0.06
N ALA A 155 11.72 -9.55 0.17
CA ALA A 155 12.21 -8.87 1.36
C ALA A 155 11.61 -9.50 2.63
N CYS A 156 10.30 -9.78 2.65
CA CYS A 156 9.66 -10.46 3.76
C CYS A 156 10.29 -11.84 4.03
N ALA A 157 10.46 -12.67 2.99
CA ALA A 157 11.08 -13.98 3.12
C ALA A 157 12.53 -13.87 3.65
N LEU A 158 13.31 -12.93 3.14
CA LEU A 158 14.68 -12.69 3.60
C LEU A 158 14.74 -12.28 5.07
N LEU A 159 13.85 -11.40 5.51
CA LEU A 159 13.76 -10.97 6.91
C LEU A 159 13.45 -12.17 7.83
N LEU A 160 12.46 -12.99 7.46
CA LEU A 160 12.07 -14.18 8.23
C LEU A 160 13.20 -15.22 8.26
N CYS A 161 13.83 -15.52 7.12
CA CYS A 161 14.95 -16.46 7.07
C CYS A 161 16.16 -16.00 7.89
N GLN A 162 16.46 -14.70 7.90
CA GLN A 162 17.55 -14.15 8.71
C GLN A 162 17.26 -14.26 10.20
N LEU A 163 16.04 -13.93 10.62
CA LEU A 163 15.59 -14.10 11.99
C LEU A 163 15.66 -15.58 12.43
N SER A 164 15.26 -16.51 11.56
CA SER A 164 15.41 -17.94 11.83
C SER A 164 16.88 -18.31 12.08
N LYS A 165 17.79 -17.97 11.17
CA LYS A 165 19.22 -18.29 11.32
C LYS A 165 19.80 -17.72 12.61
N ASP A 166 19.52 -16.45 12.88
CA ASP A 166 20.01 -15.75 14.06
C ASP A 166 19.55 -16.41 15.37
N ARG A 167 18.40 -17.12 15.37
CA ARG A 167 17.86 -17.82 16.54
C ARG A 167 18.30 -19.29 16.65
N PHE A 168 18.59 -19.96 15.54
CA PHE A 168 19.04 -21.36 15.52
C PHE A 168 20.56 -21.51 15.63
N GLU A 169 21.34 -20.46 15.33
CA GLU A 169 22.81 -20.46 15.47
C GLU A 169 23.28 -20.01 16.87
N LEU A 170 22.34 -19.67 17.78
CA LEU A 170 22.57 -19.43 19.21
C LEU A 170 22.26 -20.68 20.03
#